data_AF-A0A8D8BE60-F1
#
_entry.id   AF-A0A8D8BE60-F1
#
_cell.length_a   1.000
_cell.length_b   1.000
_cell.length_c   1.000
_cell.angle_alpha   90.00
_cell.angle_beta   90.00
_cell.angle_gamma   90.00
#
_symmetry.space_group_name_H-M   'P 1'
#
loop_
_entity.id
_entity.type
_entity.pdbx_description
1 polymer ?
#
loop_
_entity_poly.entity_id
_entity_poly.type
_entity_poly.pdbx_seq_one_letter_code
_entity_poly.pdbx_strand_id
1 'polypeptide(L)'
;MMDGTIEENGNGTPQLAGSPLEGGNDDVLPTQKLSSGNGVPAEGPQPPQQGSNGNGNKTDNATLPPNSLLVDISDALSEKERVKFTVHTRTNLPGFAKSDFLVVRQHEEFVWLHDRFEENEEYAGYIIPPCPPRPDFDASREKLQRLGEGEGNMTKEEFKKMKQELEAEYLATFKKTVAMHEVFLTRLASHPVFRNDSHLKVFLEFDQDLCANLKKKIDVFGGLMRRIGKTTDEILLGATVKYVNDFFEHELQFLSEYHATLKEPALRTEKITKIYKEVANAHIRFSSVLTTLSTAEHGTLEMFLAKT
;
A
#
# COMPACT_ATOMS: atom_id res chain seq x y z
N MET A 1 51.63 53.41 -39.45
CA MET A 1 50.55 54.42 -39.44
C MET A 1 49.40 53.77 -38.69
N MET A 2 49.40 53.92 -37.36
CA MET A 2 48.61 54.92 -36.60
C MET A 2 47.23 54.33 -36.28
N ASP A 3 47.03 53.84 -35.05
CA ASP A 3 46.48 54.55 -33.87
C ASP A 3 44.93 54.50 -33.89
N GLY A 4 44.18 54.24 -32.82
CA GLY A 4 44.51 54.17 -31.41
C GLY A 4 43.32 53.72 -30.55
N THR A 5 43.62 53.65 -29.26
CA THR A 5 43.02 52.98 -28.10
C THR A 5 41.83 53.74 -27.42
N ILE A 6 41.23 53.14 -26.36
CA ILE A 6 40.60 53.74 -25.13
C ILE A 6 39.05 53.91 -25.16
N GLU A 7 38.18 53.61 -24.16
CA GLU A 7 38.21 53.04 -22.79
C GLU A 7 36.78 52.65 -22.30
N GLU A 8 36.75 51.89 -21.19
CA GLU A 8 35.74 51.70 -20.11
C GLU A 8 34.35 52.39 -20.12
N ASN A 9 33.29 51.64 -19.73
CA ASN A 9 32.68 51.73 -18.38
C ASN A 9 31.37 50.92 -18.20
N GLY A 10 31.29 50.22 -17.06
CA GLY A 10 30.20 50.35 -16.07
C GLY A 10 28.72 50.05 -16.41
N ASN A 11 28.26 48.90 -15.90
CA ASN A 11 27.11 48.71 -14.98
C ASN A 11 25.73 49.34 -15.30
N GLY A 12 24.66 48.53 -15.22
CA GLY A 12 23.33 49.03 -14.85
C GLY A 12 22.13 48.39 -15.55
N THR A 13 21.34 47.66 -14.77
CA THR A 13 19.92 47.28 -14.96
C THR A 13 19.04 48.45 -15.45
N PRO A 14 17.86 48.18 -16.05
CA PRO A 14 16.65 48.24 -15.20
C PRO A 14 15.54 47.21 -15.49
N GLN A 15 14.75 47.00 -14.43
CA GLN A 15 13.49 46.27 -14.29
C GLN A 15 12.25 47.07 -14.79
N LEU A 16 11.09 46.36 -14.75
CA LEU A 16 9.67 46.79 -14.64
C LEU A 16 8.94 47.03 -15.98
N ALA A 17 7.69 46.60 -16.19
CA ALA A 17 6.71 45.85 -15.42
C ALA A 17 5.57 45.42 -16.36
N GLY A 18 4.83 44.37 -15.99
CA GLY A 18 3.55 44.05 -16.63
C GLY A 18 3.05 42.64 -16.28
N SER A 19 2.35 42.50 -15.16
CA SER A 19 1.39 41.41 -14.88
C SER A 19 -0.01 42.04 -14.80
N PRO A 20 -1.14 41.30 -14.70
CA PRO A 20 -1.31 39.84 -14.59
C PRO A 20 -2.41 39.26 -15.51
N LEU A 21 -2.40 37.94 -15.73
CA LEU A 21 -3.63 37.17 -15.94
C LEU A 21 -3.49 35.82 -15.23
N GLU A 22 -4.32 35.65 -14.20
CA GLU A 22 -4.64 34.39 -13.53
C GLU A 22 -5.32 33.41 -14.47
N GLY A 23 -5.16 32.12 -14.20
CA GLY A 23 -5.93 31.05 -14.84
C GLY A 23 -5.16 29.73 -14.99
N GLY A 24 -4.62 29.21 -13.89
CA GLY A 24 -4.09 27.84 -13.83
C GLY A 24 -4.92 27.04 -12.85
N ASN A 25 -5.71 26.09 -13.36
CA ASN A 25 -6.45 25.13 -12.54
C ASN A 25 -5.44 24.19 -11.86
N ASP A 26 -5.23 24.40 -10.56
CA ASP A 26 -4.52 23.46 -9.70
C ASP A 26 -5.44 22.27 -9.36
N ASP A 27 -5.52 21.28 -10.23
CA ASP A 27 -6.01 19.93 -9.91
C ASP A 27 -4.95 19.17 -9.09
N VAL A 28 -4.66 19.67 -7.88
CA VAL A 28 -3.80 18.98 -6.92
C VAL A 28 -4.66 18.03 -6.09
N LEU A 29 -4.54 16.73 -6.40
CA LEU A 29 -5.08 15.62 -5.62
C LEU A 29 -4.57 15.71 -4.17
N PRO A 30 -5.38 15.40 -3.13
CA PRO A 30 -4.88 15.40 -1.77
C PRO A 30 -3.79 14.33 -1.60
N THR A 31 -2.57 14.78 -1.30
CA THR A 31 -1.47 13.94 -0.82
C THR A 31 -1.86 13.34 0.53
N GLN A 32 -2.53 12.19 0.54
CA GLN A 32 -2.89 11.51 1.78
C GLN A 32 -1.69 10.71 2.29
N LYS A 33 -1.00 11.30 3.27
CA LYS A 33 0.05 10.67 4.09
C LYS A 33 -0.62 9.84 5.18
N LEU A 34 -0.20 8.60 5.37
CA LEU A 34 -0.75 7.76 6.43
C LEU A 34 0.38 7.34 7.39
N SER A 35 0.41 7.94 8.58
CA SER A 35 1.22 7.46 9.70
C SER A 35 0.48 6.36 10.46
N SER A 36 1.07 5.18 10.58
CA SER A 36 0.52 4.08 11.39
C SER A 36 0.67 4.39 12.89
N GLY A 37 -0.44 4.76 13.54
CA GLY A 37 -0.56 4.84 15.00
C GLY A 37 -1.53 3.76 15.50
N ASN A 38 -1.06 2.92 16.44
CA ASN A 38 -1.81 1.79 17.00
C ASN A 38 -3.10 2.21 17.72
N GLY A 39 -4.15 1.38 17.57
CA GLY A 39 -5.47 1.55 18.17
C GLY A 39 -5.55 1.18 19.66
N VAL A 40 -6.62 1.65 20.31
CA VAL A 40 -6.99 1.36 21.70
C VAL A 40 -8.37 0.70 21.73
N PRO A 41 -8.61 -0.36 22.54
CA PRO A 41 -9.96 -0.81 22.86
C PRO A 41 -10.39 -0.44 24.29
N ALA A 42 -11.66 -0.04 24.38
CA ALA A 42 -12.65 -0.06 25.46
C ALA A 42 -12.24 -0.26 26.94
N GLU A 43 -12.76 0.63 27.79
CA GLU A 43 -12.60 0.70 29.25
C GLU A 43 -13.83 0.13 30.00
N GLY A 44 -13.58 -0.61 31.09
CA GLY A 44 -14.55 -0.98 32.12
C GLY A 44 -13.87 -0.91 33.51
N PRO A 45 -14.60 -0.65 34.62
CA PRO A 45 -14.05 0.11 35.75
C PRO A 45 -13.62 -0.76 36.95
N GLN A 46 -12.62 -0.30 37.73
CA GLN A 46 -12.56 -0.28 39.21
C GLN A 46 -11.25 0.40 39.76
N PRO A 47 -11.20 0.89 41.03
CA PRO A 47 -10.47 2.09 41.49
C PRO A 47 -9.36 1.80 42.56
N PRO A 48 -8.87 2.77 43.38
CA PRO A 48 -7.84 3.79 43.08
C PRO A 48 -6.61 3.76 44.03
N GLN A 49 -5.57 4.57 43.72
CA GLN A 49 -4.52 5.22 44.57
C GLN A 49 -3.11 5.03 43.98
N GLN A 50 -2.11 5.93 44.04
CA GLN A 50 -1.94 7.38 44.23
C GLN A 50 -0.42 7.62 44.07
N GLY A 51 0.06 8.59 43.27
CA GLY A 51 1.45 9.08 43.40
C GLY A 51 2.22 9.54 42.15
N SER A 52 2.08 10.82 41.82
CA SER A 52 3.09 11.82 41.39
C SER A 52 4.06 11.62 40.20
N ASN A 53 3.91 12.56 39.24
CA ASN A 53 4.91 13.35 38.48
C ASN A 53 6.01 12.69 37.61
N GLY A 54 6.03 13.07 36.32
CA GLY A 54 7.25 13.02 35.50
C GLY A 54 7.01 13.11 33.99
N ASN A 55 7.15 14.31 33.44
CA ASN A 55 7.08 14.66 32.02
C ASN A 55 8.18 13.97 31.19
N GLY A 56 7.86 13.43 30.00
CA GLY A 56 8.87 13.03 29.02
C GLY A 56 8.39 11.99 27.99
N ASN A 57 8.09 12.45 26.78
CA ASN A 57 8.06 11.63 25.57
C ASN A 57 9.39 10.87 25.44
N LYS A 58 9.36 9.56 25.70
CA LYS A 58 10.38 8.61 25.23
C LYS A 58 9.66 7.65 24.30
N THR A 59 9.87 7.84 23.00
CA THR A 59 9.71 6.76 22.04
C THR A 59 10.64 5.63 22.46
N ASP A 60 10.06 4.44 22.61
CA ASP A 60 10.72 3.25 23.10
C ASP A 60 11.94 2.88 22.24
N ASN A 61 13.14 3.20 22.71
CA ASN A 61 14.35 2.51 22.32
C ASN A 61 14.36 1.12 23.00
N ALA A 62 13.41 0.27 22.61
CA ALA A 62 13.46 -1.14 22.96
C ALA A 62 14.73 -1.75 22.34
N THR A 63 15.63 -2.27 23.17
CA THR A 63 16.86 -2.92 22.71
C THR A 63 16.48 -4.12 21.84
N LEU A 64 16.87 -4.07 20.57
CA LEU A 64 16.59 -5.14 19.60
C LEU A 64 17.26 -6.46 20.02
N PRO A 65 16.59 -7.62 19.88
CA PRO A 65 17.21 -8.93 20.09
C PRO A 65 18.45 -9.11 19.20
N PRO A 66 19.50 -9.82 19.63
CA PRO A 66 20.71 -10.00 18.83
C PRO A 66 20.40 -10.65 17.48
N ASN A 67 21.04 -10.17 16.41
CA ASN A 67 20.78 -10.60 15.04
C ASN A 67 19.29 -10.54 14.67
N SER A 68 18.67 -9.37 14.76
CA SER A 68 17.32 -9.07 14.29
C SER A 68 17.36 -8.11 13.10
N LEU A 69 16.50 -8.35 12.11
CA LEU A 69 16.20 -7.45 11.01
C LEU A 69 14.69 -7.21 11.04
N LEU A 70 14.29 -6.02 11.47
CA LEU A 70 12.90 -5.58 11.49
C LEU A 70 12.67 -4.62 10.34
N VAL A 71 11.63 -4.90 9.56
CA VAL A 71 11.24 -4.09 8.41
C VAL A 71 9.73 -3.86 8.48
N ASP A 72 9.35 -2.59 8.41
CA ASP A 72 7.97 -2.12 8.40
C ASP A 72 7.79 -0.98 7.39
N ILE A 73 6.54 -0.70 7.00
CA ILE A 73 6.22 0.44 6.13
C ILE A 73 5.68 1.57 6.99
N SER A 74 6.54 2.54 7.27
CA SER A 74 6.24 3.69 8.13
C SER A 74 5.23 4.67 7.52
N ASP A 75 5.24 4.80 6.20
CA ASP A 75 4.40 5.72 5.43
C ASP A 75 4.29 5.24 3.99
N ALA A 76 3.24 5.65 3.29
CA ALA A 76 3.10 5.42 1.87
C ALA A 76 2.37 6.61 1.22
N LEU A 77 2.82 6.97 0.02
CA LEU A 77 2.32 8.10 -0.74
C LEU A 77 1.86 7.63 -2.11
N SER A 78 0.60 7.90 -2.45
CA SER A 78 0.08 7.69 -3.79
C SER A 78 0.26 8.96 -4.64
N GLU A 79 1.06 8.86 -5.69
CA GLU A 79 1.21 9.84 -6.76
C GLU A 79 0.36 9.44 -7.98
N LYS A 80 0.19 10.35 -8.95
CA LYS A 80 -0.75 10.20 -10.09
C LYS A 80 -0.70 8.85 -10.82
N GLU A 81 0.44 8.19 -10.90
CA GLU A 81 0.59 6.88 -11.58
C GLU A 81 1.29 5.82 -10.72
N ARG A 82 1.73 6.15 -9.50
CA ARG A 82 2.64 5.30 -8.73
C ARG A 82 2.36 5.40 -7.25
N VAL A 83 2.71 4.35 -6.52
CA VAL A 83 2.75 4.37 -5.06
C VAL A 83 4.19 4.24 -4.59
N LYS A 84 4.59 5.14 -3.70
CA LYS A 84 5.87 5.16 -3.02
C LYS A 84 5.67 4.70 -1.58
N PHE A 85 6.43 3.71 -1.18
CA PHE A 85 6.41 3.11 0.16
C PHE A 85 7.68 3.55 0.90
N THR A 86 7.53 4.17 2.06
CA THR A 86 8.64 4.51 2.94
C THR A 86 8.93 3.33 3.85
N VAL A 87 9.91 2.52 3.47
CA VAL A 87 10.34 1.33 4.19
C VAL A 87 11.25 1.75 5.33
N HIS A 88 10.83 1.45 6.57
CA HIS A 88 11.63 1.61 7.78
C HIS A 88 12.34 0.29 8.08
N THR A 89 13.65 0.37 8.26
CA THR A 89 14.46 -0.78 8.63
C THR A 89 15.17 -0.50 9.95
N ARG A 90 15.01 -1.41 10.90
CA ARG A 90 15.73 -1.44 12.17
C ARG A 90 16.46 -2.77 12.31
N THR A 91 17.78 -2.72 12.44
CA THR A 91 18.63 -3.90 12.37
C THR A 91 19.86 -3.78 13.26
N ASN A 92 20.30 -4.92 13.80
CA ASN A 92 21.62 -5.07 14.41
C ASN A 92 22.47 -6.14 13.70
N LEU A 93 22.05 -6.54 12.49
CA LEU A 93 22.81 -7.48 11.67
C LEU A 93 24.13 -6.85 11.20
N PRO A 94 25.22 -7.62 11.18
CA PRO A 94 26.45 -7.17 10.56
C PRO A 94 26.25 -6.98 9.05
N GLY A 95 26.81 -5.90 8.52
CA GLY A 95 26.78 -5.59 7.09
C GLY A 95 26.01 -4.33 6.73
N PHE A 96 24.99 -3.93 7.50
CA PHE A 96 24.31 -2.65 7.26
C PHE A 96 25.17 -1.46 7.75
N ALA A 97 25.21 -0.36 7.02
CA ALA A 97 25.97 0.82 7.44
C ALA A 97 25.30 1.56 8.62
N LYS A 98 23.97 1.48 8.72
CA LYS A 98 23.16 2.09 9.77
C LYS A 98 22.25 1.03 10.39
N SER A 99 21.97 1.19 11.69
CA SER A 99 21.05 0.31 12.42
C SER A 99 19.58 0.73 12.32
N ASP A 100 19.32 1.97 11.91
CA ASP A 100 17.99 2.54 11.74
C ASP A 100 18.02 3.52 10.55
N PHE A 101 17.18 3.27 9.54
CA PHE A 101 17.09 4.10 8.35
C PHE A 101 15.76 3.91 7.60
N LEU A 102 15.43 4.89 6.76
CA LEU A 102 14.23 4.94 5.94
C LEU A 102 14.65 5.04 4.47
N VAL A 103 14.01 4.27 3.60
CA VAL A 103 14.20 4.36 2.14
C VAL A 103 12.85 4.30 1.43
N VAL A 104 12.72 5.07 0.35
CA VAL A 104 11.50 5.13 -0.44
C VAL A 104 11.58 4.13 -1.60
N ARG A 105 10.55 3.31 -1.76
CA ARG A 105 10.46 2.25 -2.78
C ARG A 105 9.17 2.30 -3.57
N GLN A 106 9.24 1.96 -4.85
CA GLN A 106 8.12 1.83 -5.76
C GLN A 106 7.74 0.36 -5.94
N HIS A 107 6.50 0.09 -6.32
CA HIS A 107 5.99 -1.28 -6.52
C HIS A 107 6.89 -2.12 -7.47
N GLU A 108 7.41 -1.52 -8.54
CA GLU A 108 8.30 -2.17 -9.50
C GLU A 108 9.60 -2.68 -8.86
N GLU A 109 10.08 -2.03 -7.80
CA GLU A 109 11.28 -2.47 -7.08
C GLU A 109 10.99 -3.70 -6.20
N PHE A 110 9.76 -3.87 -5.71
CA PHE A 110 9.34 -5.10 -5.01
C PHE A 110 9.25 -6.27 -5.99
N VAL A 111 8.73 -6.03 -7.19
CA VAL A 111 8.70 -7.03 -8.28
C VAL A 111 10.12 -7.43 -8.65
N TRP A 112 11.01 -6.43 -8.85
CA TRP A 112 12.42 -6.69 -9.11
C TRP A 112 13.07 -7.55 -8.02
N LEU A 113 12.81 -7.25 -6.74
CA LEU A 113 13.36 -8.03 -5.63
C LEU A 113 12.85 -9.47 -5.64
N HIS A 114 11.53 -9.66 -5.86
CA HIS A 114 10.94 -10.99 -5.98
C HIS A 114 11.58 -11.79 -7.13
N ASP A 115 11.73 -11.18 -8.31
CA ASP A 115 12.35 -11.82 -9.47
C ASP A 115 13.81 -12.23 -9.17
N ARG A 116 14.57 -11.42 -8.41
CA ARG A 116 15.94 -11.78 -7.99
C ARG A 116 15.97 -13.03 -7.11
N PHE A 117 14.99 -13.19 -6.22
CA PHE A 117 14.87 -14.40 -5.39
C PHE A 117 14.46 -15.62 -6.23
N GLU A 118 13.53 -15.46 -7.18
CA GLU A 118 13.05 -16.55 -8.03
C GLU A 118 14.10 -17.01 -9.06
N GLU A 119 14.92 -16.09 -9.58
CA GLU A 119 15.98 -16.40 -10.54
C GLU A 119 17.24 -17.02 -9.90
N ASN A 120 17.41 -16.91 -8.57
CA ASN A 120 18.60 -17.43 -7.90
C ASN A 120 18.46 -18.93 -7.57
N GLU A 121 19.32 -19.75 -8.19
CA GLU A 121 19.37 -21.21 -7.98
C GLU A 121 19.70 -21.61 -6.53
N GLU A 122 20.41 -20.75 -5.78
CA GLU A 122 20.71 -21.01 -4.36
C GLU A 122 19.45 -21.04 -3.48
N TYR A 123 18.37 -20.43 -3.96
CA TYR A 123 17.06 -20.40 -3.29
C TYR A 123 16.09 -21.45 -3.85
N ALA A 124 16.54 -22.33 -4.75
CA ALA A 124 15.75 -23.46 -5.22
C ALA A 124 15.31 -24.34 -4.04
N GLY A 125 14.01 -24.63 -3.96
CA GLY A 125 13.41 -25.43 -2.89
C GLY A 125 12.99 -24.64 -1.64
N TYR A 126 13.30 -23.34 -1.55
CA TYR A 126 12.74 -22.48 -0.50
C TYR A 126 11.39 -21.89 -0.92
N ILE A 127 10.50 -21.71 0.06
CA ILE A 127 9.20 -21.06 -0.16
C ILE A 127 9.42 -19.55 -0.17
N ILE A 128 9.49 -18.97 -1.37
CA ILE A 128 9.57 -17.52 -1.56
C ILE A 128 8.17 -16.92 -1.34
N PRO A 129 8.02 -15.89 -0.48
CA PRO A 129 6.74 -15.21 -0.30
C PRO A 129 6.19 -14.68 -1.64
N PRO A 130 4.87 -14.77 -1.88
CA PRO A 130 4.30 -14.33 -3.14
C PRO A 130 4.53 -12.83 -3.36
N CYS A 131 4.85 -12.46 -4.59
CA CYS A 131 4.98 -11.06 -4.98
C CYS A 131 3.71 -10.27 -4.60
N PRO A 132 3.84 -9.08 -3.96
CA PRO A 132 2.70 -8.20 -3.73
C PRO A 132 1.96 -7.89 -5.05
N PRO A 133 0.62 -7.82 -5.06
CA PRO A 133 -0.12 -7.44 -6.24
C PRO A 133 0.10 -5.97 -6.56
N ARG A 134 -0.01 -5.62 -7.85
CA ARG A 134 0.05 -4.24 -8.28
C ARG A 134 -1.10 -3.45 -7.64
N PRO A 135 -0.82 -2.28 -7.05
CA PRO A 135 -1.87 -1.39 -6.61
C PRO A 135 -2.69 -0.90 -7.82
N ASP A 136 -4.01 -1.13 -7.80
CA ASP A 136 -4.93 -0.58 -8.79
C ASP A 136 -5.78 0.52 -8.14
N PHE A 137 -5.53 1.75 -8.54
CA PHE A 137 -6.27 2.93 -8.07
C PHE A 137 -7.00 3.66 -9.19
N ASP A 138 -6.91 3.19 -10.43
CA ASP A 138 -7.38 3.94 -11.60
C ASP A 138 -8.90 4.08 -11.56
N ALA A 139 -9.61 3.00 -11.22
CA ALA A 139 -11.06 3.03 -11.05
C ALA A 139 -11.51 4.01 -9.93
N SER A 140 -10.73 4.14 -8.86
CA SER A 140 -11.06 5.06 -7.76
C SER A 140 -10.78 6.51 -8.15
N ARG A 141 -9.69 6.76 -8.89
CA ARG A 141 -9.33 8.09 -9.42
C ARG A 141 -10.34 8.58 -10.45
N GLU A 142 -10.73 7.72 -11.38
CA GLU A 142 -11.71 8.05 -12.41
C GLU A 142 -13.07 8.39 -11.78
N LYS A 143 -13.51 7.62 -10.77
CA LYS A 143 -14.74 7.93 -10.02
C LYS A 143 -14.65 9.29 -9.31
N LEU A 144 -13.51 9.61 -8.71
CA LEU A 144 -13.30 10.89 -8.02
C LEU A 144 -13.31 12.07 -9.00
N GLN A 145 -12.70 11.90 -10.18
CA GLN A 145 -12.70 12.89 -11.24
C GLN A 145 -14.11 13.13 -11.80
N ARG A 146 -14.83 12.06 -12.13
CA ARG A 146 -16.22 12.14 -12.60
C ARG A 146 -17.14 12.78 -11.55
N LEU A 147 -16.89 12.53 -10.26
CA LEU A 147 -17.64 13.18 -9.19
C LEU A 147 -17.40 14.69 -9.21
N GLY A 148 -16.15 15.15 -9.37
CA GLY A 148 -15.80 16.57 -9.49
C GLY A 148 -16.43 17.26 -10.71
N GLU A 149 -16.42 16.59 -11.87
CA GLU A 149 -17.08 17.10 -13.09
C GLU A 149 -18.61 17.22 -12.94
N GLY A 150 -19.21 16.41 -12.07
CA GLY A 150 -20.64 16.41 -11.75
C GLY A 150 -21.04 17.29 -10.56
N GLU A 151 -20.13 18.07 -9.97
CA GLU A 151 -20.38 18.87 -8.76
C GLU A 151 -21.57 19.83 -8.92
N GLY A 152 -21.81 20.35 -10.12
CA GLY A 152 -22.93 21.27 -10.40
C GLY A 152 -24.33 20.62 -10.48
N ASN A 153 -24.41 19.29 -10.57
CA ASN A 153 -25.67 18.56 -10.78
C ASN A 153 -26.25 17.94 -9.51
N MET A 154 -25.57 18.08 -8.37
CA MET A 154 -25.92 17.41 -7.12
C MET A 154 -25.93 18.39 -5.94
N THR A 155 -26.69 18.11 -4.89
CA THR A 155 -26.68 18.96 -3.70
C THR A 155 -25.31 18.90 -3.01
N LYS A 156 -24.93 19.98 -2.31
CA LYS A 156 -23.62 20.07 -1.63
C LYS A 156 -23.45 18.97 -0.58
N GLU A 157 -24.53 18.59 0.09
CA GLU A 157 -24.56 17.50 1.07
C GLU A 157 -24.35 16.13 0.42
N GLU A 158 -25.02 15.85 -0.70
CA GLU A 158 -24.87 14.60 -1.44
C GLU A 158 -23.47 14.47 -2.05
N PHE A 159 -22.91 15.56 -2.59
CA PHE A 159 -21.54 15.60 -3.10
C PHE A 159 -20.53 15.28 -2.00
N LYS A 160 -20.67 15.91 -0.83
CA LYS A 160 -19.80 15.63 0.32
C LYS A 160 -19.88 14.17 0.77
N LYS A 161 -21.09 13.60 0.82
CA LYS A 161 -21.30 12.20 1.23
C LYS A 161 -20.67 11.22 0.24
N MET A 162 -20.89 11.42 -1.07
CA MET A 162 -20.33 10.54 -2.10
C MET A 162 -18.81 10.65 -2.19
N LYS A 163 -18.26 11.86 -2.04
CA LYS A 163 -16.82 12.08 -1.97
C LYS A 163 -16.20 11.34 -0.78
N GLN A 164 -16.82 11.45 0.39
CA GLN A 164 -16.34 10.76 1.60
C GLN A 164 -16.39 9.22 1.46
N GLU A 165 -17.41 8.67 0.80
CA GLU A 165 -17.51 7.24 0.55
C GLU A 165 -16.40 6.74 -0.40
N LEU A 166 -16.13 7.49 -1.47
CA LEU A 166 -15.04 7.19 -2.41
C LEU A 166 -13.67 7.29 -1.74
N GLU A 167 -13.43 8.33 -0.92
CA GLU A 167 -12.20 8.48 -0.16
C GLU A 167 -12.00 7.31 0.82
N ALA A 168 -13.07 6.83 1.46
CA ALA A 168 -13.02 5.68 2.35
C ALA A 168 -12.73 4.36 1.60
N GLU A 169 -13.35 4.13 0.44
CA GLU A 169 -13.07 2.96 -0.43
C GLU A 169 -11.62 2.95 -0.91
N TYR A 170 -11.15 4.13 -1.35
CA TYR A 170 -9.77 4.34 -1.75
C TYR A 170 -8.80 4.03 -0.61
N LEU A 171 -9.04 4.60 0.59
CA LEU A 171 -8.19 4.39 1.76
C LEU A 171 -8.16 2.92 2.21
N ALA A 172 -9.29 2.21 2.14
CA ALA A 172 -9.34 0.78 2.46
C ALA A 172 -8.45 -0.04 1.50
N THR A 173 -8.54 0.25 0.20
CA THR A 173 -7.72 -0.41 -0.83
C THR A 173 -6.23 -0.06 -0.67
N PHE A 174 -5.93 1.20 -0.33
CA PHE A 174 -4.58 1.67 -0.06
C PHE A 174 -3.96 0.97 1.14
N LYS A 175 -4.67 0.91 2.27
CA LYS A 175 -4.22 0.19 3.48
C LYS A 175 -3.99 -1.29 3.22
N LYS A 176 -4.89 -1.94 2.47
CA LYS A 176 -4.71 -3.34 2.05
C LYS A 176 -3.42 -3.51 1.26
N THR A 177 -3.16 -2.62 0.30
CA THR A 177 -1.95 -2.64 -0.53
C THR A 177 -0.69 -2.50 0.31
N VAL A 178 -0.64 -1.51 1.20
CA VAL A 178 0.49 -1.28 2.10
C VAL A 178 0.75 -2.51 2.96
N ALA A 179 -0.28 -3.07 3.59
CA ALA A 179 -0.16 -4.26 4.41
C ALA A 179 0.39 -5.47 3.62
N MET A 180 0.00 -5.64 2.35
CA MET A 180 0.53 -6.73 1.51
C MET A 180 2.02 -6.56 1.19
N HIS A 181 2.46 -5.33 0.92
CA HIS A 181 3.88 -5.02 0.66
C HIS A 181 4.71 -5.18 1.95
N GLU A 182 4.18 -4.75 3.08
CA GLU A 182 4.82 -4.90 4.39
C GLU A 182 4.99 -6.37 4.74
N VAL A 183 3.92 -7.17 4.65
CA VAL A 183 3.96 -8.62 4.93
C VAL A 183 4.99 -9.35 4.06
N PHE A 184 5.14 -8.96 2.79
CA PHE A 184 6.16 -9.51 1.90
C PHE A 184 7.58 -9.25 2.44
N LEU A 185 7.89 -8.00 2.80
CA LEU A 185 9.20 -7.64 3.36
C LEU A 185 9.44 -8.26 4.73
N THR A 186 8.45 -8.24 5.63
CA THR A 186 8.58 -8.84 6.96
C THR A 186 8.84 -10.34 6.87
N ARG A 187 8.19 -11.05 5.93
CA ARG A 187 8.44 -12.48 5.71
C ARG A 187 9.87 -12.74 5.23
N LEU A 188 10.36 -11.97 4.25
CA LEU A 188 11.75 -12.07 3.80
C LEU A 188 12.75 -11.78 4.92
N ALA A 189 12.52 -10.72 5.69
CA ALA A 189 13.37 -10.32 6.81
C ALA A 189 13.37 -11.33 7.97
N SER A 190 12.25 -12.02 8.20
CA SER A 190 12.12 -13.06 9.23
C SER A 190 12.80 -14.38 8.85
N HIS A 191 13.00 -14.64 7.56
CA HIS A 191 13.56 -15.91 7.08
C HIS A 191 15.08 -15.95 7.32
N PRO A 192 15.63 -17.01 7.96
CA PRO A 192 17.04 -17.06 8.35
C PRO A 192 18.03 -17.00 7.18
N VAL A 193 17.60 -17.43 5.99
CA VAL A 193 18.43 -17.40 4.78
C VAL A 193 18.25 -16.08 4.02
N PHE A 194 17.01 -15.64 3.79
CA PHE A 194 16.73 -14.48 2.92
C PHE A 194 17.15 -13.16 3.55
N ARG A 195 17.14 -13.07 4.88
CA ARG A 195 17.60 -11.90 5.63
C ARG A 195 19.06 -11.52 5.40
N ASN A 196 19.88 -12.46 4.92
CA ASN A 196 21.30 -12.26 4.62
C ASN A 196 21.56 -12.05 3.12
N ASP A 197 20.51 -12.01 2.30
CA ASP A 197 20.64 -11.82 0.86
C ASP A 197 21.17 -10.42 0.50
N SER A 198 22.00 -10.39 -0.53
CA SER A 198 22.63 -9.17 -1.03
C SER A 198 21.63 -8.24 -1.72
N HIS A 199 20.67 -8.76 -2.48
CA HIS A 199 19.67 -7.96 -3.19
C HIS A 199 18.67 -7.34 -2.21
N LEU A 200 18.25 -8.09 -1.18
CA LEU A 200 17.42 -7.56 -0.09
C LEU A 200 18.14 -6.42 0.62
N LYS A 201 19.42 -6.57 0.92
CA LYS A 201 20.20 -5.50 1.56
C LYS A 201 20.26 -4.25 0.69
N VAL A 202 20.54 -4.39 -0.61
CA VAL A 202 20.53 -3.26 -1.56
C VAL A 202 19.14 -2.62 -1.62
N PHE A 203 18.07 -3.43 -1.63
CA PHE A 203 16.70 -2.93 -1.58
C PHE A 203 16.41 -2.12 -0.33
N LEU A 204 16.93 -2.51 0.84
CA LEU A 204 16.67 -1.77 2.06
C LEU A 204 17.54 -0.50 2.17
N GLU A 205 18.82 -0.56 1.79
CA GLU A 205 19.81 0.49 2.14
C GLU A 205 20.04 1.54 1.03
N PHE A 206 19.76 1.21 -0.23
CA PHE A 206 20.15 2.07 -1.36
C PHE A 206 19.20 3.26 -1.56
N ASP A 207 19.67 4.49 -1.36
CA ASP A 207 18.80 5.68 -1.35
C ASP A 207 18.26 6.13 -2.73
N GLN A 208 18.74 5.54 -3.84
CA GLN A 208 18.27 5.90 -5.18
C GLN A 208 17.30 4.86 -5.76
N ASP A 209 16.59 5.25 -6.82
CA ASP A 209 15.69 4.37 -7.58
C ASP A 209 16.47 3.20 -8.21
N LEU A 210 16.18 1.97 -7.79
CA LEU A 210 16.82 0.76 -8.34
C LEU A 210 16.44 0.54 -9.82
N CYS A 211 15.26 0.99 -10.22
CA CYS A 211 14.74 0.86 -11.58
C CYS A 211 15.23 1.96 -12.55
N ALA A 212 15.89 3.03 -12.10
CA ALA A 212 16.34 4.11 -12.99
C ALA A 212 17.45 3.66 -13.96
N ASN A 213 18.32 2.75 -13.53
CA ASN A 213 19.36 2.15 -14.38
C ASN A 213 18.85 0.99 -15.25
N LEU A 214 17.63 0.52 -14.98
CA LEU A 214 17.01 -0.60 -15.68
C LEU A 214 16.34 -0.16 -17.01
N LYS A 215 16.04 1.13 -17.15
CA LYS A 215 15.47 1.75 -18.36
C LYS A 215 16.36 1.65 -19.61
N LYS A 216 17.65 1.29 -19.49
CA LYS A 216 18.52 1.08 -20.67
C LYS A 216 18.64 -0.39 -21.12
N LYS A 217 18.10 -1.36 -20.38
CA LYS A 217 18.28 -2.79 -20.68
C LYS A 217 17.02 -3.67 -20.61
N ILE A 218 15.89 -3.15 -20.09
CA ILE A 218 14.59 -3.84 -20.05
C ILE A 218 13.66 -3.35 -21.19
N ASP A 219 14.16 -3.38 -22.42
CA ASP A 219 13.28 -3.33 -23.60
C ASP A 219 13.62 -4.41 -24.64
N VAL A 220 14.58 -5.30 -24.34
CA VAL A 220 15.12 -6.27 -25.31
C VAL A 220 15.19 -7.71 -24.77
N PHE A 221 14.71 -8.03 -23.56
CA PHE A 221 14.80 -9.42 -23.08
C PHE A 221 13.68 -9.88 -22.13
N GLY A 222 12.51 -10.20 -22.70
CA GLY A 222 11.96 -11.54 -22.55
C GLY A 222 11.26 -11.92 -21.23
N GLY A 223 10.57 -10.99 -20.57
CA GLY A 223 9.81 -11.25 -19.34
C GLY A 223 8.54 -12.11 -19.49
N LEU A 224 8.13 -12.48 -20.72
CA LEU A 224 6.90 -13.27 -20.95
C LEU A 224 7.15 -14.69 -21.51
N MET A 225 8.37 -15.01 -21.97
CA MET A 225 8.63 -16.28 -22.69
C MET A 225 9.15 -17.43 -21.81
N ARG A 226 9.46 -17.21 -20.52
CA ARG A 226 10.10 -18.24 -19.67
C ARG A 226 9.16 -19.24 -19.00
N ARG A 227 7.82 -19.07 -19.07
CA ARG A 227 6.86 -20.05 -18.53
C ARG A 227 6.63 -21.29 -19.41
N ILE A 228 7.14 -21.33 -20.64
CA ILE A 228 6.88 -22.42 -21.60
C ILE A 228 8.08 -23.35 -21.79
N GLY A 229 9.30 -22.93 -21.45
CA GLY A 229 10.52 -23.72 -21.72
C GLY A 229 10.90 -24.78 -20.68
N LYS A 230 10.24 -24.82 -19.51
CA LYS A 230 10.61 -25.70 -18.39
C LYS A 230 9.81 -27.02 -18.33
N THR A 231 8.91 -27.28 -19.28
CA THR A 231 8.12 -28.53 -19.32
C THR A 231 8.88 -29.74 -19.88
N THR A 232 10.10 -29.57 -20.37
CA THR A 232 10.88 -30.68 -20.96
C THR A 232 11.79 -31.38 -19.95
N ASP A 233 12.11 -30.73 -18.82
CA ASP A 233 12.98 -31.30 -17.78
C ASP A 233 12.19 -32.21 -16.81
N GLU A 234 10.88 -32.01 -16.71
CA GLU A 234 9.96 -32.84 -15.92
C GLU A 234 9.84 -34.27 -16.51
N ILE A 235 10.00 -34.41 -17.83
CA ILE A 235 9.95 -35.70 -18.54
C ILE A 235 11.25 -36.50 -18.35
N LEU A 236 12.39 -35.83 -18.11
CA LEU A 236 13.67 -36.51 -17.89
C LEU A 236 13.85 -36.96 -16.43
N LEU A 237 13.35 -36.18 -15.46
CA LEU A 237 13.40 -36.55 -14.04
C LEU A 237 12.41 -37.67 -13.66
N GLY A 238 11.31 -37.85 -14.41
CA GLY A 238 10.30 -38.88 -14.15
C GLY A 238 10.79 -40.33 -14.33
N ALA A 239 11.88 -40.55 -15.07
CA ALA A 239 12.38 -41.90 -15.39
C ALA A 239 13.29 -42.49 -14.31
N THR A 240 13.88 -41.67 -13.43
CA THR A 240 14.95 -42.12 -12.51
C THR A 240 14.59 -42.00 -11.04
N VAL A 241 13.49 -41.34 -10.67
CA VAL A 241 13.16 -41.00 -9.28
C VAL A 241 11.77 -41.49 -8.87
N LYS A 242 11.56 -42.80 -8.83
CA LYS A 242 10.28 -43.40 -8.39
C LYS A 242 10.08 -43.43 -6.86
N TYR A 243 11.13 -43.19 -6.06
CA TYR A 243 11.07 -43.32 -4.59
C TYR A 243 10.85 -42.01 -3.83
N VAL A 244 10.79 -40.86 -4.52
CA VAL A 244 10.65 -39.54 -3.87
C VAL A 244 9.18 -39.09 -3.81
N ASN A 245 8.24 -39.77 -4.47
CA ASN A 245 6.92 -39.22 -4.74
C ASN A 245 5.88 -39.35 -3.61
N ASP A 246 5.91 -40.40 -2.77
CA ASP A 246 4.84 -40.62 -1.77
C ASP A 246 4.76 -39.52 -0.70
N PHE A 247 5.93 -39.03 -0.24
CA PHE A 247 5.99 -37.95 0.74
C PHE A 247 5.45 -36.63 0.16
N PHE A 248 5.90 -36.26 -1.04
CA PHE A 248 5.46 -35.02 -1.69
C PHE A 248 4.00 -35.09 -2.15
N GLU A 249 3.51 -36.25 -2.57
CA GLU A 249 2.09 -36.47 -2.86
C GLU A 249 1.23 -36.29 -1.61
N HIS A 250 1.65 -36.89 -0.49
CA HIS A 250 0.95 -36.71 0.79
C HIS A 250 0.98 -35.26 1.27
N GLU A 251 2.14 -34.60 1.20
CA GLU A 251 2.29 -33.20 1.60
C GLU A 251 1.49 -32.25 0.68
N LEU A 252 1.45 -32.54 -0.62
CA LEU A 252 0.63 -31.80 -1.58
C LEU A 252 -0.86 -32.00 -1.32
N GLN A 253 -1.29 -33.21 -0.98
CA GLN A 253 -2.65 -33.51 -0.60
C GLN A 253 -3.03 -32.75 0.69
N PHE A 254 -2.18 -32.80 1.71
CA PHE A 254 -2.36 -32.03 2.95
C PHE A 254 -2.47 -30.53 2.66
N LEU A 255 -1.56 -29.97 1.85
CA LEU A 255 -1.58 -28.56 1.48
C LEU A 255 -2.86 -28.19 0.72
N SER A 256 -3.33 -29.05 -0.18
CA SER A 256 -4.58 -28.86 -0.94
C SER A 256 -5.80 -28.86 -0.02
N GLU A 257 -5.89 -29.81 0.90
CA GLU A 257 -6.96 -29.89 1.91
C GLU A 257 -6.92 -28.71 2.88
N TYR A 258 -5.74 -28.32 3.34
CA TYR A 258 -5.55 -27.16 4.20
C TYR A 258 -5.97 -25.87 3.49
N HIS A 259 -5.56 -25.68 2.23
CA HIS A 259 -5.98 -24.54 1.42
C HIS A 259 -7.50 -24.53 1.18
N ALA A 260 -8.12 -25.68 0.90
CA ALA A 260 -9.58 -25.78 0.77
C ALA A 260 -10.30 -25.40 2.07
N THR A 261 -9.79 -25.88 3.20
CA THR A 261 -10.31 -25.60 4.54
C THR A 261 -10.20 -24.12 4.91
N LEU A 262 -9.19 -23.39 4.40
CA LEU A 262 -9.08 -21.94 4.58
C LEU A 262 -9.93 -21.14 3.58
N LYS A 263 -9.94 -21.56 2.32
CA LYS A 263 -10.60 -20.84 1.22
C LYS A 263 -12.12 -20.82 1.37
N GLU A 264 -12.72 -21.94 1.77
CA GLU A 264 -14.18 -22.02 1.87
C GLU A 264 -14.76 -21.10 2.96
N PRO A 265 -14.27 -21.11 4.22
CA PRO A 265 -14.69 -20.15 5.23
C PRO A 265 -14.43 -18.69 4.85
N ALA A 266 -13.29 -18.39 4.21
CA ALA A 266 -12.99 -17.04 3.74
C ALA A 266 -14.06 -16.54 2.74
N LEU A 267 -14.38 -17.35 1.72
CA LEU A 267 -15.41 -17.02 0.73
C LEU A 267 -16.81 -16.93 1.36
N ARG A 268 -17.14 -17.80 2.32
CA ARG A 268 -18.42 -17.72 3.05
C ARG A 268 -18.52 -16.42 3.85
N THR A 269 -17.44 -16.00 4.50
CA THR A 269 -17.37 -14.76 5.29
C THR A 269 -17.52 -13.51 4.40
N GLU A 270 -16.91 -13.54 3.22
CA GLU A 270 -17.07 -12.47 2.22
C GLU A 270 -18.53 -12.35 1.74
N LYS A 271 -19.18 -13.49 1.46
CA LYS A 271 -20.61 -13.53 1.10
C LYS A 271 -21.49 -12.99 2.22
N ILE A 272 -21.22 -13.37 3.46
CA ILE A 272 -21.94 -12.89 4.64
C ILE A 272 -21.79 -11.36 4.76
N THR A 273 -20.58 -10.83 4.64
CA THR A 273 -20.31 -9.39 4.66
C THR A 273 -21.10 -8.65 3.57
N LYS A 274 -21.16 -9.20 2.36
CA LYS A 274 -21.95 -8.64 1.26
C LYS A 274 -23.44 -8.59 1.58
N ILE A 275 -24.00 -9.68 2.10
CA ILE A 275 -25.42 -9.75 2.49
C ILE A 275 -25.72 -8.72 3.59
N TYR A 276 -24.87 -8.61 4.61
CA TYR A 276 -25.04 -7.59 5.66
C TYR A 276 -25.02 -6.17 5.09
N LYS A 277 -24.17 -5.87 4.11
CA LYS A 277 -24.17 -4.58 3.40
C LYS A 277 -25.49 -4.35 2.65
N GLU A 278 -26.02 -5.36 1.97
CA GLU A 278 -27.30 -5.26 1.26
C GLU A 278 -28.49 -5.02 2.22
N VAL A 279 -28.51 -5.71 3.36
CA VAL A 279 -29.50 -5.53 4.43
C VAL A 279 -29.41 -4.12 5.01
N ALA A 280 -28.20 -3.63 5.33
CA ALA A 280 -28.00 -2.26 5.79
C ALA A 280 -28.51 -1.22 4.77
N ASN A 281 -28.24 -1.42 3.48
CA ASN A 281 -28.74 -0.57 2.41
C ASN A 281 -30.27 -0.62 2.27
N ALA A 282 -30.91 -1.77 2.54
CA ALA A 282 -32.36 -1.87 2.58
C ALA A 282 -32.95 -1.07 3.76
N HIS A 283 -32.35 -1.16 4.95
CA HIS A 283 -32.76 -0.37 6.11
C HIS A 283 -32.59 1.14 5.88
N ILE A 284 -31.48 1.58 5.29
CA ILE A 284 -31.25 2.99 4.94
C ILE A 284 -32.33 3.48 3.98
N ARG A 285 -32.65 2.70 2.94
CA ARG A 285 -33.72 3.04 1.98
C ARG A 285 -35.08 3.10 2.65
N PHE A 286 -35.42 2.13 3.50
CA PHE A 286 -36.68 2.12 4.24
C PHE A 286 -36.81 3.34 5.14
N SER A 287 -35.77 3.67 5.91
CA SER A 287 -35.73 4.87 6.76
C SER A 287 -35.91 6.14 5.93
N SER A 288 -35.26 6.25 4.78
CA SER A 288 -35.39 7.42 3.91
C SER A 288 -36.82 7.60 3.40
N VAL A 289 -37.47 6.52 2.95
CA VAL A 289 -38.87 6.57 2.48
C VAL A 289 -39.82 6.94 3.61
N LEU A 290 -39.60 6.40 4.81
CA LEU A 290 -40.40 6.72 5.99
C LEU A 290 -40.29 8.20 6.38
N THR A 291 -39.07 8.76 6.36
CA THR A 291 -38.87 10.20 6.60
C THR A 291 -39.59 11.04 5.54
N THR A 292 -39.47 10.68 4.26
CA THR A 292 -40.19 11.40 3.18
C THR A 292 -41.70 11.33 3.36
N LEU A 293 -42.25 10.16 3.70
CA LEU A 293 -43.68 10.00 3.99
C LEU A 293 -44.12 10.86 5.19
N SER A 294 -43.32 10.86 6.27
CA SER A 294 -43.58 11.70 7.44
C SER A 294 -43.58 13.19 7.12
N THR A 295 -42.76 13.64 6.16
CA THR A 295 -42.75 15.05 5.72
C THR A 295 -43.83 15.38 4.69
N ALA A 296 -44.35 14.37 3.98
CA ALA A 296 -45.43 14.53 3.00
C ALA A 296 -46.82 14.61 3.67
N GLU A 297 -47.02 13.92 4.79
CA GLU A 297 -48.22 14.09 5.61
C GLU A 297 -48.07 15.28 6.57
N HIS A 298 -48.52 16.46 6.16
CA HIS A 298 -48.73 17.55 7.11
C HIS A 298 -49.99 17.27 7.94
N GLY A 299 -49.82 16.75 9.16
CA GLY A 299 -50.81 16.90 10.24
C GLY A 299 -51.38 15.63 10.90
N THR A 300 -51.13 14.41 10.41
CA THR A 300 -51.82 13.22 10.97
C THR A 300 -50.88 12.22 11.66
N LEU A 301 -49.65 12.03 11.18
CA LEU A 301 -48.75 10.99 11.69
C LEU A 301 -48.04 11.37 13.01
N GLU A 302 -47.64 12.64 13.18
CA GLU A 302 -47.08 13.15 14.46
C GLU A 302 -48.06 12.95 15.63
N MET A 303 -49.36 13.14 15.37
CA MET A 303 -50.41 13.00 16.39
C MET A 303 -50.70 11.53 16.75
N PHE A 304 -50.40 10.60 15.83
CA PHE A 304 -50.57 9.17 16.04
C PHE A 304 -49.39 8.57 16.80
N LEU A 305 -48.15 8.99 16.50
CA LEU A 305 -46.95 8.49 17.17
C LEU A 305 -46.73 9.10 18.56
N ALA A 306 -47.21 10.31 18.84
CA ALA A 306 -47.13 10.93 20.16
C ALA A 306 -48.14 10.34 21.19
N LYS A 307 -48.94 9.35 20.81
CA LYS A 307 -50.00 8.75 21.64
C LYS A 307 -49.70 7.32 22.15
N THR A 308 -48.48 6.84 21.97
CA THR A 308 -47.95 5.59 22.55
C THR A 308 -46.69 5.88 23.33
#